data_AF-A0A449B5R1-F1
#
_entry.id   AF-A0A449B5R1-F1
#
_cell.length_a   1.000
_cell.length_b   1.000
_cell.length_c   1.000
_cell.angle_alpha   90.00
_cell.angle_beta   90.00
_cell.angle_gamma   90.00
#
_symmetry.space_group_name_H-M   'P 1'
#
loop_
_entity.id
_entity.type
_entity.pdbx_description
1 polymer ?
#
loop_
_entity_poly.entity_id
_entity_poly.type
_entity_poly.pdbx_seq_one_letter_code
_entity_poly.pdbx_strand_id
1 'polypeptide(L)'
;MYENSGFWRRFISNLLDFLTSLGVLVGVVYFFLPKNKEDFQNNPIYFYGTILSAIIWVILYFFIIPYFFEQQTIFQRIFKLKVIQKNHTKLSWKQFIIRNLFAGGFWIIIFTFVMILIQISDFNFENNQTVEFVSSFKTKFAQSFISALISYWFLFQFINNVMIIVNKKRLNLIDYISKTRVVIDKFIPLINEQEIKLIPYYSELPTFEYYKNIER
;
A
#
# COMPACT_ATOMS: atom_id res chain seq x y z
N MET A 1 4.32 21.29 -8.66
CA MET A 1 3.56 20.12 -9.14
C MET A 1 4.21 18.85 -8.62
N TYR A 2 3.43 17.77 -8.43
CA TYR A 2 3.96 16.46 -8.03
C TYR A 2 4.08 15.54 -9.24
N GLU A 3 5.16 14.77 -9.31
CA GLU A 3 5.40 13.77 -10.35
C GLU A 3 4.73 12.42 -9.98
N ASN A 4 4.06 11.78 -10.94
CA ASN A 4 3.50 10.45 -10.74
C ASN A 4 4.61 9.43 -10.51
N SER A 5 4.53 8.67 -9.43
CA SER A 5 5.58 7.72 -9.10
C SER A 5 5.67 6.58 -10.11
N GLY A 6 6.89 6.12 -10.38
CA GLY A 6 7.14 4.99 -11.27
C GLY A 6 6.61 3.66 -10.73
N PHE A 7 6.52 2.66 -11.62
CA PHE A 7 6.07 1.30 -11.32
C PHE A 7 6.83 0.66 -10.15
N TRP A 8 8.16 0.57 -10.25
CA TRP A 8 8.99 -0.16 -9.28
C TRP A 8 8.84 0.34 -7.85
N ARG A 9 8.77 1.65 -7.62
CA ARG A 9 8.58 2.19 -6.26
C ARG A 9 7.24 1.77 -5.68
N ARG A 10 6.15 1.85 -6.47
CA ARG A 10 4.81 1.43 -6.03
C ARG A 10 4.78 -0.08 -5.79
N PHE A 11 5.34 -0.85 -6.72
CA PHE A 11 5.38 -2.31 -6.64
C PHE A 11 6.14 -2.80 -5.40
N ILE A 12 7.37 -2.32 -5.20
CA ILE A 12 8.20 -2.72 -4.06
C ILE A 12 7.58 -2.29 -2.74
N SER A 13 7.04 -1.06 -2.66
CA SER A 13 6.34 -0.59 -1.45
C SER A 13 5.16 -1.50 -1.10
N ASN A 14 4.30 -1.80 -2.09
CA ASN A 14 3.12 -2.64 -1.87
C ASN A 14 3.51 -4.09 -1.56
N LEU A 15 4.57 -4.61 -2.18
CA LEU A 15 5.09 -5.95 -1.91
C LEU A 15 5.60 -6.06 -0.47
N LEU A 16 6.34 -5.07 0.01
CA LEU A 16 6.83 -5.05 1.39
C LEU A 16 5.71 -4.86 2.42
N ASP A 17 4.72 -4.01 2.13
CA ASP A 17 3.50 -3.91 2.93
C ASP A 17 2.79 -5.27 3.04
N PHE A 18 2.67 -5.99 1.92
CA PHE A 18 2.07 -7.32 1.86
C PHE A 18 2.88 -8.36 2.63
N LEU A 19 4.19 -8.46 2.41
CA LEU A 19 5.06 -9.43 3.09
C LEU A 19 5.12 -9.20 4.60
N THR A 20 5.15 -7.93 5.03
CA THR A 20 5.11 -7.57 6.45
C THR A 20 3.79 -7.99 7.07
N SER A 21 2.67 -7.69 6.38
CA SER A 21 1.34 -8.09 6.84
C SER A 21 1.21 -9.61 6.93
N LEU A 22 1.67 -10.33 5.91
CA LEU A 22 1.66 -11.79 5.87
C LEU A 22 2.54 -12.40 6.98
N GLY A 23 3.73 -11.86 7.20
CA GLY A 23 4.64 -12.32 8.25
C GLY A 23 4.02 -12.18 9.64
N VAL A 24 3.36 -11.05 9.91
CA VAL A 24 2.64 -10.85 11.19
C VAL A 24 1.45 -11.80 11.30
N LEU A 25 0.69 -12.03 10.22
CA LEU A 25 -0.43 -12.98 10.24
C LEU A 25 0.03 -14.42 10.52
N VAL A 26 1.13 -14.86 9.89
CA VAL A 26 1.73 -16.16 10.17
C VAL A 26 2.20 -16.23 11.63
N GLY A 27 2.80 -15.15 12.14
CA GLY A 27 3.17 -15.04 13.55
C GLY A 27 1.97 -15.16 14.48
N VAL A 28 0.87 -14.45 14.20
CA VAL A 28 -0.38 -14.53 14.97
C VAL A 28 -0.90 -15.97 15.00
N VAL A 29 -0.95 -16.65 13.85
CA VAL A 29 -1.36 -18.06 13.82
C VAL A 29 -0.40 -18.94 14.62
N TYR A 30 0.91 -18.76 14.47
CA TYR A 30 1.90 -19.58 15.17
C TYR A 30 1.87 -19.42 16.70
N PHE A 31 1.61 -18.21 17.20
CA PHE A 31 1.63 -17.90 18.64
C PHE A 31 0.27 -18.06 19.32
N PHE A 32 -0.84 -17.76 18.65
CA PHE A 32 -2.18 -17.79 19.26
C PHE A 32 -2.94 -19.09 19.01
N LEU A 33 -2.60 -19.85 17.97
CA LEU A 33 -3.24 -21.15 17.73
C LEU A 33 -2.66 -22.18 18.72
N PRO A 34 -3.50 -22.88 19.49
CA PRO A 34 -3.03 -23.80 20.51
C PRO A 34 -2.44 -25.03 19.85
N LYS A 35 -1.30 -25.49 20.39
CA LYS A 35 -0.59 -26.68 19.90
C LYS A 35 -1.19 -27.98 20.44
N ASN A 36 -1.91 -27.90 21.55
CA ASN A 36 -2.52 -29.05 22.21
C ASN A 36 -3.94 -29.27 21.70
N LYS A 37 -4.32 -30.53 21.47
CA LYS A 37 -5.66 -30.93 21.01
C LYS A 37 -6.76 -30.49 21.98
N GLU A 38 -6.57 -30.71 23.28
CA GLU A 38 -7.57 -30.38 24.30
C GLU A 38 -7.88 -28.87 24.31
N ASP A 39 -6.85 -28.04 24.30
CA ASP A 39 -7.01 -26.58 24.24
C ASP A 39 -7.69 -26.13 22.94
N PHE A 40 -7.36 -26.74 21.81
CA PHE A 40 -7.98 -26.41 20.52
C PHE A 40 -9.47 -26.76 20.46
N GLN A 41 -9.84 -27.96 20.94
CA GLN A 41 -11.22 -28.45 20.85
C GLN A 41 -12.12 -27.88 21.95
N ASN A 42 -11.61 -27.77 23.18
CA ASN A 42 -12.42 -27.37 24.34
C ASN A 42 -12.50 -25.85 24.51
N ASN A 43 -11.56 -25.08 23.96
CA ASN A 43 -11.54 -23.63 24.12
C ASN A 43 -11.63 -22.90 22.77
N PRO A 44 -12.86 -22.58 22.32
CA PRO A 44 -13.07 -21.93 21.04
C PRO A 44 -12.47 -20.53 20.95
N ILE A 45 -12.18 -19.92 22.09
CA ILE A 45 -11.60 -18.58 22.17
C ILE A 45 -10.25 -18.52 21.47
N TYR A 46 -9.43 -19.59 21.51
CA TYR A 46 -8.13 -19.54 20.85
C TYR A 46 -8.26 -19.53 19.33
N PHE A 47 -9.13 -20.37 18.75
CA PHE A 47 -9.34 -20.41 17.31
C PHE A 47 -9.94 -19.10 16.79
N TYR A 48 -11.09 -18.69 17.34
CA TYR A 48 -11.75 -17.46 16.90
C TYR A 48 -10.97 -16.21 17.30
N GLY A 49 -10.29 -16.23 18.44
CA GLY A 49 -9.41 -15.15 18.89
C GLY A 49 -8.20 -14.97 17.98
N THR A 50 -7.64 -16.04 17.42
CA THR A 50 -6.58 -15.96 16.40
C THR A 50 -7.07 -15.22 15.16
N ILE A 51 -8.25 -15.59 14.65
CA ILE A 51 -8.82 -14.93 13.45
C ILE A 51 -9.20 -13.48 13.75
N LEU A 52 -9.77 -13.21 14.93
CA LEU A 52 -10.09 -11.85 15.37
C LEU A 52 -8.83 -10.99 15.48
N SER A 53 -7.74 -11.54 16.02
CA SER A 53 -6.45 -10.86 16.10
C SER A 53 -5.89 -10.52 14.72
N ALA A 54 -6.06 -11.42 13.73
CA ALA A 54 -5.72 -11.16 12.34
C ALA A 54 -6.54 -10.01 11.74
N ILE A 55 -7.85 -9.94 11.99
CA ILE A 55 -8.71 -8.83 11.57
C ILE A 55 -8.26 -7.51 12.21
N ILE A 56 -8.02 -7.52 13.52
CA ILE A 56 -7.54 -6.35 14.26
C ILE A 56 -6.21 -5.85 13.68
N TRP A 57 -5.28 -6.76 13.39
CA TRP A 57 -4.02 -6.42 12.75
C TRP A 57 -4.21 -5.74 11.38
N VAL A 58 -5.07 -6.29 10.51
CA VAL A 58 -5.36 -5.68 9.20
C VAL A 58 -5.95 -4.28 9.35
N ILE A 59 -6.87 -4.08 10.30
CA ILE A 59 -7.44 -2.76 10.59
C ILE A 59 -6.35 -1.80 11.09
N LEU A 60 -5.52 -2.24 12.03
CA LEU A 60 -4.43 -1.43 12.55
C LEU A 60 -3.47 -1.02 11.43
N TYR A 61 -3.02 -1.98 10.62
CA TYR A 61 -1.99 -1.75 9.61
C TYR A 61 -2.49 -0.93 8.41
N PHE A 62 -3.69 -1.22 7.88
CA PHE A 62 -4.16 -0.58 6.65
C PHE A 62 -5.10 0.62 6.87
N PHE A 63 -5.65 0.80 8.08
CA PHE A 63 -6.53 1.93 8.37
C PHE A 63 -5.92 2.87 9.42
N ILE A 64 -5.52 2.35 10.57
CA ILE A 64 -5.09 3.19 11.71
C ILE A 64 -3.70 3.79 11.46
N ILE A 65 -2.72 2.98 11.05
CA ILE A 65 -1.37 3.44 10.73
C ILE A 65 -1.39 4.53 9.63
N PRO A 66 -2.03 4.31 8.46
CA PRO A 66 -2.14 5.35 7.45
C PRO A 66 -2.91 6.58 7.92
N TYR A 67 -3.89 6.42 8.81
CA TYR A 67 -4.60 7.58 9.36
C TYR A 67 -3.66 8.53 10.10
N PHE A 68 -2.72 8.01 10.90
CA PHE A 68 -1.73 8.83 11.60
C PHE A 68 -0.56 9.28 10.70
N PHE A 69 -0.24 8.55 9.64
CA PHE A 69 0.88 8.85 8.73
C PHE A 69 0.46 9.51 7.42
N GLU A 70 -0.38 10.55 7.50
CA GLU A 70 -0.80 11.33 6.32
C GLU A 70 -1.32 10.48 5.14
N GLN A 71 -2.04 9.40 5.46
CA GLN A 71 -2.66 8.47 4.51
C GLN A 71 -1.66 7.61 3.72
N GLN A 72 -0.45 7.45 4.24
CA GLN A 72 0.62 6.59 3.73
C GLN A 72 0.78 5.35 4.61
N THR A 73 1.02 4.19 4.00
CA THR A 73 1.54 3.02 4.73
C THR A 73 3.00 3.24 5.14
N ILE A 74 3.52 2.37 6.01
CA ILE A 74 4.91 2.43 6.47
C ILE A 74 5.87 2.44 5.28
N PHE A 75 5.71 1.50 4.33
CA PHE A 75 6.61 1.43 3.19
C PHE A 75 6.34 2.54 2.18
N GLN A 76 5.10 3.02 2.02
CA GLN A 76 4.85 4.21 1.19
C GLN A 76 5.64 5.41 1.71
N ARG A 77 5.71 5.60 3.02
CA ARG A 77 6.52 6.65 3.63
C ARG A 77 8.02 6.45 3.39
N ILE A 78 8.53 5.24 3.57
CA ILE A 78 9.95 4.90 3.31
C ILE A 78 10.34 5.21 1.85
N PHE A 79 9.48 4.85 0.90
CA PHE A 79 9.71 5.11 -0.54
C PHE A 79 9.31 6.53 -0.99
N LYS A 80 8.94 7.42 -0.06
CA LYS A 80 8.48 8.79 -0.33
C LYS A 80 7.34 8.82 -1.36
N LEU A 81 6.34 7.96 -1.16
CA LEU A 81 5.13 7.87 -1.97
C LEU A 81 3.97 8.54 -1.24
N LYS A 82 3.31 9.49 -1.89
CA LYS A 82 2.16 10.21 -1.36
C LYS A 82 0.94 10.01 -2.24
N VAL A 83 -0.23 9.93 -1.62
CA VAL A 83 -1.49 9.89 -2.35
C VAL A 83 -2.10 11.27 -2.36
N ILE A 84 -2.43 11.76 -3.54
CA ILE A 84 -3.09 13.05 -3.71
C ILE A 84 -4.35 12.89 -4.54
N GLN A 85 -5.29 13.80 -4.35
CA GLN A 85 -6.43 13.90 -5.25
C GLN A 85 -5.94 14.38 -6.64
N LYS A 86 -6.70 14.05 -7.70
CA LYS A 86 -6.36 14.51 -9.07
C LYS A 86 -6.13 16.02 -9.13
N ASN A 87 -6.90 16.81 -8.39
CA ASN A 87 -6.84 18.27 -8.34
C ASN A 87 -5.76 18.84 -7.38
N HIS A 88 -4.76 18.05 -6.99
CA HIS A 88 -3.66 18.46 -6.11
C HIS A 88 -4.07 18.87 -4.68
N THR A 89 -5.31 18.61 -4.29
CA THR A 89 -5.82 18.80 -2.93
C THR A 89 -5.51 17.60 -2.03
N LYS A 90 -5.59 17.83 -0.71
CA LYS A 90 -5.54 16.75 0.29
C LYS A 90 -6.62 15.71 0.00
N LEU A 91 -6.33 14.44 0.27
CA LEU A 91 -7.25 13.34 0.05
C LEU A 91 -8.49 13.50 0.93
N SER A 92 -9.67 13.29 0.35
CA SER A 92 -10.91 13.19 1.14
C SER A 92 -10.97 11.86 1.89
N TRP A 93 -11.58 11.88 3.08
CA TRP A 93 -11.86 10.70 3.89
C TRP A 93 -12.55 9.56 3.13
N LYS A 94 -13.51 9.90 2.26
CA LYS A 94 -14.19 8.91 1.42
C LYS A 94 -13.21 8.19 0.49
N GLN A 95 -12.29 8.94 -0.12
CA GLN A 95 -11.28 8.39 -1.03
C GLN A 95 -10.26 7.53 -0.29
N PHE A 96 -9.87 7.97 0.91
CA PHE A 96 -9.02 7.21 1.82
C PHE A 96 -9.63 5.84 2.15
N ILE A 97 -10.89 5.82 2.62
CA ILE A 97 -11.59 4.58 2.97
C ILE A 97 -11.70 3.65 1.76
N ILE A 98 -12.18 4.16 0.62
CA ILE A 98 -12.31 3.35 -0.61
C ILE A 98 -10.97 2.72 -0.99
N ARG A 99 -9.87 3.48 -0.93
CA ARG A 99 -8.54 2.97 -1.28
C ARG A 99 -8.08 1.88 -0.33
N ASN A 100 -8.25 2.07 0.97
CA ASN A 100 -7.84 1.09 1.98
C ASN A 100 -8.75 -0.14 2.02
N LEU A 101 -10.00 -0.05 1.55
CA LEU A 101 -10.84 -1.22 1.34
C LEU A 101 -10.25 -2.17 0.29
N PHE A 102 -9.67 -1.65 -0.79
CA PHE A 102 -8.98 -2.48 -1.79
C PHE A 102 -7.60 -2.98 -1.33
N ALA A 103 -6.95 -2.28 -0.41
CA ALA A 103 -5.66 -2.70 0.15
C ALA A 103 -5.81 -3.78 1.24
N GLY A 104 -6.54 -3.44 2.31
CA GLY A 104 -6.72 -4.30 3.49
C GLY A 104 -8.16 -4.78 3.70
N GLY A 105 -9.17 -4.00 3.29
CA GLY A 105 -10.58 -4.36 3.52
C GLY A 105 -11.00 -5.71 2.91
N PHE A 106 -10.42 -6.08 1.76
CA PHE A 106 -10.64 -7.39 1.16
C PHE A 106 -10.20 -8.55 2.08
N TRP A 107 -9.11 -8.39 2.84
CA TRP A 107 -8.64 -9.38 3.79
C TRP A 107 -9.57 -9.50 5.00
N ILE A 108 -10.18 -8.40 5.44
CA ILE A 108 -11.21 -8.42 6.49
C ILE A 108 -12.39 -9.28 6.04
N ILE A 109 -12.83 -9.12 4.79
CA ILE A 109 -13.91 -9.94 4.20
C ILE A 109 -13.52 -11.42 4.17
N ILE A 110 -12.31 -11.77 3.72
CA ILE A 110 -11.82 -13.15 3.73
C ILE A 110 -11.86 -13.74 5.14
N PHE A 111 -11.27 -13.06 6.12
CA PHE A 111 -11.23 -13.56 7.50
C PHE A 111 -12.62 -13.69 8.12
N THR A 112 -13.55 -12.81 7.74
CA THR A 112 -14.95 -12.90 8.16
C THR A 112 -15.60 -14.16 7.58
N PHE A 113 -15.39 -14.46 6.30
CA PHE A 113 -15.85 -15.71 5.70
C PHE A 113 -15.21 -16.95 6.30
N VAL A 114 -13.93 -16.90 6.66
CA VAL A 114 -13.25 -17.97 7.39
C VAL A 114 -13.97 -18.24 8.72
N MET A 115 -14.27 -17.20 9.51
CA MET A 115 -14.98 -17.36 10.78
C MET A 115 -16.40 -17.94 10.63
N ILE A 116 -17.11 -17.59 9.56
CA ILE A 116 -18.48 -18.04 9.32
C ILE A 116 -18.51 -19.48 8.78
N LEU A 117 -17.63 -19.79 7.82
CA LEU A 117 -17.68 -21.05 7.07
C LEU A 117 -16.88 -22.18 7.72
N ILE A 118 -15.82 -21.85 8.46
CA ILE A 118 -14.93 -22.82 9.11
C ILE A 118 -15.15 -22.78 10.61
N GLN A 119 -15.50 -23.93 11.18
CA GLN A 119 -15.72 -24.14 12.60
C GLN A 119 -14.67 -25.09 13.16
N ILE A 120 -14.52 -25.10 14.49
CA ILE A 120 -13.56 -25.97 15.18
C ILE A 120 -13.89 -27.45 14.98
N SER A 121 -15.18 -27.78 14.88
CA SER A 121 -15.66 -29.13 14.58
C SER A 121 -15.29 -29.63 13.18
N ASP A 122 -14.85 -28.74 12.29
CA ASP A 122 -14.38 -29.10 10.96
C ASP A 122 -12.92 -29.61 10.97
N PHE A 123 -12.27 -29.66 12.14
CA PHE A 123 -10.91 -30.16 12.33
C PHE A 123 -10.89 -31.46 13.14
N ASN A 124 -10.22 -32.47 12.60
CA ASN A 124 -9.90 -33.72 13.27
C ASN A 124 -8.43 -33.74 13.68
N PHE A 125 -8.17 -34.32 14.86
CA PHE A 125 -6.81 -34.53 15.35
C PHE A 125 -6.50 -36.01 15.29
N GLU A 126 -5.78 -36.42 14.26
CA GLU A 126 -5.25 -37.77 14.13
C GLU A 126 -3.97 -37.88 14.98
N ASN A 127 -3.90 -38.91 15.82
CA ASN A 127 -2.75 -39.22 16.67
C ASN A 127 -2.20 -38.05 17.54
N ASN A 128 -3.06 -37.09 17.90
CA ASN A 128 -2.72 -35.91 18.73
C ASN A 128 -1.59 -35.01 18.21
N GLN A 129 -1.19 -35.12 16.93
CA GLN A 129 -0.07 -34.36 16.38
C GLN A 129 -0.39 -33.64 15.07
N THR A 130 -1.28 -34.19 14.23
CA THR A 130 -1.66 -33.57 12.97
C THR A 130 -3.09 -33.08 13.03
N VAL A 131 -3.28 -31.82 12.61
CA VAL A 131 -4.60 -31.22 12.45
C VAL A 131 -5.02 -31.43 11.00
N GLU A 132 -6.02 -32.28 10.79
CA GLU A 132 -6.58 -32.55 9.48
C GLU A 132 -7.97 -31.94 9.35
N PHE A 133 -8.27 -31.44 8.15
CA PHE A 133 -9.58 -30.93 7.85
C PHE A 133 -10.54 -32.09 7.56
N VAL A 134 -11.67 -32.13 8.25
CA VAL A 134 -12.72 -33.13 7.98
C VAL A 134 -13.16 -32.98 6.54
N SER A 135 -13.09 -34.07 5.76
CA SER A 135 -13.38 -34.06 4.32
C SER A 135 -14.90 -34.08 4.03
N SER A 136 -15.65 -33.09 4.53
CA SER A 136 -17.08 -32.93 4.24
C SER A 136 -17.32 -32.05 3.01
N PHE A 137 -18.54 -32.06 2.47
CA PHE A 137 -18.91 -31.14 1.39
C PHE A 137 -18.77 -29.66 1.83
N LYS A 138 -19.20 -29.34 3.06
CA LYS A 138 -19.13 -28.00 3.65
C LYS A 138 -17.70 -27.46 3.66
N THR A 139 -16.74 -28.26 4.13
CA THR A 139 -15.34 -27.84 4.27
C THR A 139 -14.64 -27.70 2.92
N LYS A 140 -14.89 -28.63 1.98
CA LYS A 140 -14.41 -28.51 0.59
C LYS A 140 -14.95 -27.27 -0.10
N PHE A 141 -16.24 -26.97 0.09
CA PHE A 141 -16.85 -25.75 -0.43
C PHE A 141 -16.21 -24.51 0.19
N ALA A 142 -16.10 -24.45 1.52
CA ALA A 142 -15.48 -23.33 2.23
C ALA A 142 -14.04 -23.07 1.76
N GLN A 143 -13.21 -24.11 1.68
CA GLN A 143 -11.83 -24.02 1.22
C GLN A 143 -11.74 -23.53 -0.23
N SER A 144 -12.58 -24.08 -1.12
CA SER A 144 -12.62 -23.67 -2.53
C SER A 144 -13.07 -22.22 -2.67
N PHE A 145 -14.08 -21.80 -1.91
CA PHE A 145 -14.59 -20.44 -1.91
C PHE A 145 -13.54 -19.44 -1.40
N ILE A 146 -12.89 -19.72 -0.27
CA ILE A 146 -11.82 -18.89 0.28
C ILE A 146 -10.63 -18.82 -0.68
N SER A 147 -10.23 -19.96 -1.27
CA SER A 147 -9.15 -20.02 -2.26
C SER A 147 -9.48 -19.18 -3.51
N ALA A 148 -10.72 -19.22 -3.98
CA ALA A 148 -11.18 -18.40 -5.09
C ALA A 148 -11.11 -16.90 -4.76
N LEU A 149 -11.50 -16.48 -3.55
CA LEU A 149 -11.38 -15.09 -3.11
C LEU A 149 -9.92 -14.62 -3.07
N ILE A 150 -9.02 -15.43 -2.50
CA ILE A 150 -7.58 -15.12 -2.46
C ILE A 150 -7.01 -15.01 -3.88
N SER A 151 -7.36 -15.95 -4.75
CA SER A 151 -6.93 -15.95 -6.15
C SER A 151 -7.43 -14.71 -6.90
N TYR A 152 -8.68 -14.31 -6.65
CA TYR A 152 -9.25 -13.08 -7.20
C TYR A 152 -8.49 -11.83 -6.74
N TRP A 153 -8.08 -11.77 -5.47
CA TRP A 153 -7.28 -10.65 -4.97
C TRP A 153 -5.93 -10.55 -5.67
N PHE A 154 -5.23 -11.67 -5.86
CA PHE A 154 -3.95 -11.69 -6.59
C PHE A 154 -4.13 -11.26 -8.05
N LEU A 155 -5.18 -11.73 -8.72
CA LEU A 155 -5.51 -11.30 -10.08
C LEU A 155 -5.79 -9.79 -10.13
N PHE A 156 -6.56 -9.27 -9.16
CA PHE A 156 -6.83 -7.84 -9.05
C PHE A 156 -5.54 -7.03 -8.86
N GLN A 157 -4.63 -7.46 -7.98
CA GLN A 157 -3.33 -6.79 -7.80
C GLN A 157 -2.45 -6.87 -9.05
N PHE A 158 -2.49 -7.99 -9.77
CA PHE A 158 -1.80 -8.14 -11.04
C PHE A 158 -2.31 -7.13 -12.08
N ILE A 159 -3.64 -7.05 -12.28
CA ILE A 159 -4.26 -6.07 -13.19
C ILE A 159 -3.89 -4.64 -12.78
N ASN A 160 -3.95 -4.34 -11.47
CA ASN A 160 -3.62 -3.03 -10.92
C ASN A 160 -2.16 -2.63 -11.25
N ASN A 161 -1.23 -3.57 -11.16
CA ASN A 161 0.18 -3.36 -11.50
C ASN A 161 0.40 -3.22 -13.01
N VAL A 162 -0.23 -4.05 -13.83
CA VAL A 162 -0.17 -3.95 -15.31
C VAL A 162 -0.68 -2.60 -15.79
N MET A 163 -1.77 -2.08 -15.20
CA MET A 163 -2.30 -0.77 -15.56
C MET A 163 -1.30 0.37 -15.33
N ILE A 164 -0.42 0.29 -14.31
CA ILE A 164 0.61 1.31 -14.08
C ILE A 164 1.62 1.35 -15.24
N ILE A 165 1.96 0.17 -15.78
CA ILE A 165 2.94 0.02 -16.86
C ILE A 165 2.34 0.50 -18.19
N VAL A 166 1.12 0.06 -18.50
CA VAL A 166 0.47 0.34 -19.79
C VAL A 166 -0.05 1.78 -19.88
N ASN A 167 -0.55 2.34 -18.78
CA ASN A 167 -1.13 3.67 -18.78
C ASN A 167 -0.04 4.75 -18.82
N LYS A 168 -0.05 5.60 -19.86
CA LYS A 168 0.86 6.76 -19.96
C LYS A 168 0.83 7.67 -18.73
N LYS A 169 -0.33 7.78 -18.06
CA LYS A 169 -0.50 8.58 -16.84
C LYS A 169 -0.04 7.84 -15.57
N ARG A 170 0.39 6.58 -15.67
CA ARG A 170 0.79 5.71 -14.54
C ARG A 170 -0.27 5.65 -13.44
N LEU A 171 -1.54 5.56 -13.84
CA LEU A 171 -2.67 5.39 -12.93
C LEU A 171 -3.04 3.92 -12.86
N ASN A 172 -3.21 3.43 -11.64
CA ASN A 172 -3.66 2.07 -11.41
C ASN A 172 -5.21 2.03 -11.33
N LEU A 173 -5.79 0.82 -11.25
CA LEU A 173 -7.25 0.65 -11.20
C LEU A 173 -7.85 1.33 -9.96
N ILE A 174 -7.19 1.19 -8.82
CA ILE A 174 -7.63 1.78 -7.56
C ILE A 174 -7.65 3.31 -7.66
N ASP A 175 -6.60 3.93 -8.21
CA ASP A 175 -6.45 5.37 -8.47
C ASP A 175 -7.58 5.88 -9.37
N TYR A 176 -7.98 5.08 -10.35
CA TYR A 176 -9.10 5.41 -11.22
C TYR A 176 -10.43 5.45 -10.45
N ILE A 177 -10.71 4.40 -9.67
CA ILE A 177 -11.95 4.25 -8.88
C ILE A 177 -12.04 5.33 -7.78
N SER A 178 -10.96 5.54 -7.03
CA SER A 178 -10.90 6.50 -5.92
C SER A 178 -10.75 7.96 -6.40
N LYS A 179 -10.50 8.19 -7.69
CA LYS A 179 -10.15 9.50 -8.27
C LYS A 179 -8.89 10.11 -7.63
N THR A 180 -7.89 9.27 -7.36
CA THR A 180 -6.60 9.65 -6.78
C THR A 180 -5.44 9.40 -7.73
N ARG A 181 -4.22 9.73 -7.30
CA ARG A 181 -2.97 9.27 -7.88
C ARG A 181 -1.90 9.16 -6.82
N VAL A 182 -0.96 8.24 -7.03
CA VAL A 182 0.24 8.13 -6.19
C VAL A 182 1.41 8.88 -6.83
N VAL A 183 2.00 9.78 -6.07
CA VAL A 183 3.07 10.67 -6.51
C VAL A 183 4.30 10.51 -5.64
N ILE A 184 5.44 10.97 -6.15
CA ILE A 184 6.64 11.12 -5.33
C ILE A 184 6.42 12.31 -4.39
N ASP A 185 6.71 12.13 -3.10
CA ASP A 185 6.64 13.16 -2.07
C ASP A 185 7.82 14.15 -2.17
N LYS A 186 7.90 14.79 -3.33
CA LYS A 186 8.84 15.86 -3.65
C LYS A 186 8.06 16.91 -4.43
N PHE A 187 7.87 18.07 -3.83
CA PHE A 187 7.23 19.18 -4.51
C PHE A 187 8.22 19.83 -5.49
N ILE A 188 7.86 19.87 -6.78
CA ILE A 188 8.62 20.61 -7.79
C ILE A 188 7.97 21.99 -7.92
N PRO A 189 8.59 23.09 -7.48
CA PRO A 189 8.02 24.41 -7.72
C PRO A 189 7.88 24.63 -9.22
N LEU A 190 6.74 25.17 -9.65
CA LEU A 190 6.64 25.72 -11.01
C LEU A 190 7.53 26.95 -10.98
N ILE A 191 8.76 26.80 -11.45
CA ILE A 191 9.58 27.96 -11.79
C ILE A 191 8.84 28.56 -12.97
N ASN A 192 8.07 29.62 -12.74
CA ASN A 192 7.78 30.55 -13.81
C ASN A 192 9.16 31.02 -14.24
N GLU A 193 9.65 30.50 -15.36
CA GLU A 193 10.73 31.13 -16.10
C GLU A 193 10.18 32.51 -16.48
N GLN A 194 10.28 33.47 -15.55
CA GLN A 194 10.45 34.84 -15.98
C GLN A 194 11.69 34.77 -16.84
N GLU A 195 11.52 34.81 -18.16
CA GLU A 195 12.63 34.90 -19.09
C GLU A 195 13.56 35.97 -18.55
N ILE A 196 14.70 35.57 -17.99
CA ILE A 196 15.71 36.50 -17.52
C ILE A 196 16.26 37.11 -18.79
N LYS A 197 15.63 38.19 -19.24
CA LYS A 197 16.05 38.94 -20.42
C LYS A 197 17.34 39.65 -20.01
N LEU A 198 18.47 39.06 -20.35
CA LEU A 198 19.77 39.70 -20.22
C LEU A 198 19.78 40.92 -21.14
N ILE A 199 19.68 42.11 -20.54
CA ILE A 199 19.82 43.36 -21.28
C ILE A 199 21.32 43.65 -21.35
N PRO A 200 21.92 43.80 -22.54
CA PRO A 200 23.32 44.18 -22.65
C PRO A 200 23.51 45.56 -22.01
N TYR A 201 24.44 45.64 -21.05
CA TYR A 201 24.88 46.89 -20.45
C TYR A 201 26.15 47.36 -21.17
N TYR A 202 26.05 48.49 -21.86
CA TYR A 202 27.22 49.14 -22.45
C TYR A 202 27.86 50.03 -21.38
N SER A 203 29.12 49.74 -21.03
CA SER A 203 29.94 50.62 -20.22
C SER A 203 30.79 51.48 -21.15
N GLU A 204 30.78 52.79 -20.94
CA GLU A 204 31.77 53.67 -21.56
C GLU A 204 33.16 53.32 -21.02
N LEU A 205 34.13 53.16 -21.92
CA LEU A 205 35.53 52.96 -21.53
C LEU A 205 36.15 54.32 -21.18
N PRO A 206 37.03 54.39 -20.17
CA PRO A 206 37.73 55.62 -19.85
C PRO A 206 38.53 56.12 -21.07
N THR A 207 38.44 57.42 -21.34
CA THR A 207 39.23 58.08 -22.38
C THR A 207 40.67 58.27 -21.90
N PHE A 208 41.63 57.75 -22.67
CA PHE A 208 43.05 57.95 -22.40
C PHE A 208 43.56 59.15 -23.19
N GLU A 209 44.04 60.18 -22.50
CA GLU A 209 44.81 61.27 -23.11
C GLU A 209 46.30 60.92 -23.07
N TYR A 210 46.92 60.81 -24.25
CA TYR A 210 48.36 60.60 -24.35
C TYR A 210 49.06 61.96 -24.30
N TYR A 211 49.89 62.18 -23.27
CA TYR A 211 50.77 63.34 -23.22
C TYR A 211 51.82 63.22 -24.34
N LYS A 212 51.75 64.16 -25.30
CA LYS A 212 52.78 64.32 -26.31
C LYS A 212 54.06 64.81 -25.60
N ASN A 213 55.12 64.00 -25.65
CA ASN A 213 56.42 64.37 -25.09
C ASN A 213 56.82 65.78 -25.54
N ILE A 214 57.07 66.66 -24.58
CA ILE A 214 57.69 67.97 -24.83
C ILE A 214 59.13 67.68 -25.23
N GLU A 215 59.45 67.90 -26.50
CA GLU A 215 60.82 67.86 -27.03
C GLU A 215 61.69 68.82 -26.20
N ARG A 216 62.78 68.30 -25.64
CA ARG A 216 63.85 69.06 -24.98
C ARG A 216 65.04 69.15 -25.90
#